data_AF-U3IEB0-F1
#
_entry.id   AF-U3IEB0-F1
#
_cell.length_a   1.000
_cell.length_b   1.000
_cell.length_c   1.000
_cell.angle_alpha   90.00
_cell.angle_beta   90.00
_cell.angle_gamma   90.00
#
_symmetry.space_group_name_H-M   'P 1'
#
loop_
_entity.id
_entity.type
_entity.pdbx_description
1 polymer ?
#
loop_
_entity_poly.entity_id
_entity_poly.type
_entity_poly.pdbx_seq_one_letter_code
_entity_poly.pdbx_strand_id
1 'polypeptide(L)'
;MAAEGDCASGDRVALAAATEAVAAGWVLELSCCRLCRHFVEGRAAEFRRWRAVAQAVINGFSEIATHQKKMVYLCQLLIRIANGKKLECNFEEDPRISPLESALSYWTLLEREESKFDKLHEDIRRLIQIQVVAVYMEKRYFKEAAEVLERMFTDSESDKPLRVKLATIIKSKDPYIPLLQSFNYDLLISKVKSYVERFMKENEKNFFLQAAMEQVESKGLEAVVLQNITVNASEEEENDWETTQRYVFSILVLRGSLNSLQNVEEVVDSQTSGRRRQPWTLEEDKKLKSGVRKFGVGNWAKILVHGDFNNRTSVMLKDRWRTLSKIK
;
A
#
# COMPACT_ATOMS: atom_id res chain seq x y z
N MET A 1 34.09 -0.09 -42.56
CA MET A 1 34.18 -0.09 -41.09
C MET A 1 33.08 0.79 -40.54
N ALA A 2 31.96 0.21 -40.11
CA ALA A 2 30.98 0.78 -39.17
C ALA A 2 29.72 -0.12 -39.18
N ALA A 3 29.78 -1.28 -38.50
CA ALA A 3 28.60 -2.12 -38.27
C ALA A 3 28.68 -3.00 -37.01
N GLU A 4 29.66 -2.81 -36.12
CA GLU A 4 29.84 -3.65 -34.91
C GLU A 4 29.45 -2.94 -33.60
N GLY A 5 28.95 -1.70 -33.65
CA GLY A 5 28.64 -0.91 -32.45
C GLY A 5 27.24 -1.11 -31.85
N ASP A 6 26.27 -1.59 -32.62
CA ASP A 6 24.84 -1.56 -32.21
C ASP A 6 24.42 -2.80 -31.40
N CYS A 7 24.97 -3.98 -31.73
CA CYS A 7 24.58 -5.26 -31.12
C CYS A 7 25.00 -5.36 -29.64
N ALA A 8 26.19 -4.87 -29.29
CA ALA A 8 26.73 -4.94 -27.92
C ALA A 8 25.99 -4.01 -26.92
N SER A 9 25.29 -2.99 -27.41
CA SER A 9 24.49 -2.08 -26.58
C SER A 9 23.15 -2.71 -26.18
N GLY A 10 22.51 -3.44 -27.09
CA GLY A 10 21.26 -4.18 -26.84
C GLY A 10 21.42 -5.30 -25.81
N ASP A 11 22.52 -6.07 -25.88
CA ASP A 11 22.78 -7.18 -24.95
C ASP A 11 23.00 -6.70 -23.51
N ARG A 12 23.65 -5.54 -23.31
CA ARG A 12 23.84 -4.96 -21.98
C ARG A 12 22.53 -4.44 -21.38
N VAL A 13 21.67 -3.84 -22.20
CA VAL A 13 20.35 -3.36 -21.77
C VAL A 13 19.44 -4.54 -21.41
N ALA A 14 19.47 -5.61 -22.21
CA ALA A 14 18.72 -6.83 -21.93
C ALA A 14 19.18 -7.51 -20.63
N LEU A 15 20.50 -7.58 -20.38
CA LEU A 15 21.06 -8.13 -19.15
C LEU A 15 20.66 -7.30 -17.92
N ALA A 16 20.68 -5.96 -18.04
CA ALA A 16 20.26 -5.06 -16.97
C ALA A 16 18.77 -5.27 -16.64
N ALA A 17 17.89 -5.30 -17.65
CA ALA A 17 16.47 -5.54 -17.47
C ALA A 17 16.18 -6.91 -16.85
N ALA A 18 16.90 -7.95 -17.27
CA ALA A 18 16.78 -9.28 -16.67
C ALA A 18 17.23 -9.29 -15.20
N THR A 19 18.30 -8.58 -14.87
CA THR A 19 18.79 -8.44 -13.49
C THR A 19 17.77 -7.70 -12.61
N GLU A 20 17.17 -6.62 -13.13
CA GLU A 20 16.11 -5.87 -12.45
C GLU A 20 14.86 -6.72 -12.21
N ALA A 21 14.45 -7.54 -13.19
CA ALA A 21 13.32 -8.45 -13.04
C ALA A 21 13.55 -9.50 -11.94
N VAL A 22 14.77 -10.06 -11.88
CA VAL A 22 15.17 -10.98 -10.80
C VAL A 22 15.14 -10.28 -9.43
N ALA A 23 15.73 -9.09 -9.34
CA ALA A 23 15.74 -8.31 -8.10
C ALA A 23 14.31 -7.95 -7.65
N ALA A 24 13.44 -7.52 -8.57
CA ALA A 24 12.04 -7.25 -8.30
C ALA A 24 11.31 -8.49 -7.78
N GLY A 25 11.60 -9.67 -8.33
CA GLY A 25 11.11 -10.95 -7.83
C GLY A 25 11.51 -11.20 -6.37
N TRP A 26 12.76 -10.95 -6.00
CA TRP A 26 13.22 -11.08 -4.62
C TRP A 26 12.59 -10.06 -3.67
N VAL A 27 12.43 -8.80 -4.13
CA VAL A 27 11.76 -7.78 -3.32
C VAL A 27 10.28 -8.12 -3.12
N LEU A 28 9.61 -8.67 -4.14
CA LEU A 28 8.23 -9.16 -4.02
C LEU A 28 8.14 -10.27 -2.98
N GLU A 29 9.05 -11.24 -3.04
CA GLU A 29 9.12 -12.32 -2.06
C GLU A 29 9.24 -11.77 -0.64
N LEU A 30 10.27 -10.96 -0.39
CA LEU A 30 10.51 -10.35 0.91
C LEU A 30 9.29 -9.56 1.39
N SER A 31 8.69 -8.77 0.51
CA SER A 31 7.52 -7.95 0.82
C SER A 31 6.32 -8.81 1.20
N CYS A 32 6.06 -9.88 0.46
CA CYS A 32 4.99 -10.85 0.75
C CYS A 32 5.21 -11.50 2.12
N CYS A 33 6.43 -11.98 2.37
CA CYS A 33 6.83 -12.61 3.62
C CYS A 33 6.58 -11.69 4.83
N ARG A 34 7.01 -10.43 4.71
CA ARG A 34 6.87 -9.41 5.76
C ARG A 34 5.40 -9.03 5.96
N LEU A 35 4.64 -8.82 4.89
CA LEU A 35 3.20 -8.56 4.96
C LEU A 35 2.46 -9.68 5.68
N CYS A 36 2.70 -10.92 5.29
CA CYS A 36 2.10 -12.10 5.90
C CYS A 36 2.38 -12.16 7.41
N ARG A 37 3.66 -12.02 7.78
CA ARG A 37 4.09 -12.01 9.17
C ARG A 37 3.41 -10.91 9.99
N HIS A 38 3.48 -9.66 9.51
CA HIS A 38 2.87 -8.52 10.21
C HIS A 38 1.34 -8.62 10.30
N PHE A 39 0.68 -9.23 9.29
CA PHE A 39 -0.76 -9.49 9.32
C PHE A 39 -1.13 -10.49 10.42
N VAL A 40 -0.43 -11.62 10.48
CA VAL A 40 -0.65 -12.68 11.48
C VAL A 40 -0.43 -12.13 12.90
N GLU A 41 0.63 -11.37 13.12
CA GLU A 41 0.97 -10.80 14.43
C GLU A 41 0.15 -9.53 14.77
N GLY A 42 -0.69 -9.03 13.86
CA GLY A 42 -1.52 -7.84 14.10
C GLY A 42 -0.74 -6.52 14.19
N ARG A 43 0.47 -6.46 13.64
CA ARG A 43 1.35 -5.28 13.67
C ARG A 43 0.94 -4.27 12.59
N ALA A 44 -0.08 -3.46 12.89
CA ALA A 44 -0.72 -2.57 11.92
C ALA A 44 0.20 -1.48 11.33
N ALA A 45 1.15 -0.93 12.10
CA ALA A 45 2.06 0.09 11.61
C ALA A 45 3.05 -0.50 10.59
N GLU A 46 3.65 -1.63 10.93
CA GLU A 46 4.60 -2.35 10.08
C GLU A 46 3.90 -2.93 8.84
N PHE A 47 2.69 -3.46 8.99
CA PHE A 47 1.87 -3.92 7.87
C PHE A 47 1.61 -2.78 6.87
N ARG A 48 1.29 -1.57 7.35
CA ARG A 48 1.09 -0.40 6.47
C ARG A 48 2.37 -0.02 5.70
N ARG A 49 3.54 -0.06 6.34
CA ARG A 49 4.83 0.21 5.68
C ARG A 49 5.11 -0.81 4.57
N TRP A 50 5.00 -2.10 4.89
CA TRP A 50 5.24 -3.17 3.91
C TRP A 50 4.18 -3.26 2.82
N ARG A 51 2.95 -2.79 3.08
CA ARG A 51 1.92 -2.63 2.04
C ARG A 51 2.40 -1.67 0.95
N ALA A 52 2.97 -0.52 1.31
CA ALA A 52 3.43 0.46 0.32
C ALA A 52 4.55 -0.13 -0.55
N VAL A 53 5.50 -0.83 0.07
CA VAL A 53 6.58 -1.53 -0.64
C VAL A 53 6.01 -2.59 -1.60
N ALA A 54 5.15 -3.48 -1.10
CA ALA A 54 4.55 -4.52 -1.93
C ALA A 54 3.75 -3.94 -3.10
N GLN A 55 2.98 -2.88 -2.89
CA GLN A 55 2.20 -2.25 -3.95
C GLN A 55 3.10 -1.61 -5.01
N ALA A 56 4.16 -0.92 -4.61
CA ALA A 56 5.12 -0.33 -5.54
C ALA A 56 5.82 -1.39 -6.40
N VAL A 57 6.22 -2.51 -5.79
CA VAL A 57 6.86 -3.62 -6.48
C VAL A 57 5.88 -4.32 -7.43
N ILE A 58 4.65 -4.59 -6.98
CA ILE A 58 3.61 -5.23 -7.81
C ILE A 58 3.27 -4.37 -9.03
N ASN A 59 3.13 -3.06 -8.85
CA ASN A 59 2.85 -2.13 -9.93
C ASN A 59 4.04 -1.97 -10.91
N GLY A 60 5.24 -2.33 -10.49
CA GLY A 60 6.45 -2.29 -11.30
C GLY A 60 6.62 -3.47 -12.25
N PHE A 61 5.87 -4.57 -12.07
CA PHE A 61 5.93 -5.70 -13.00
C PHE A 61 5.16 -5.39 -14.27
N SER A 62 5.82 -5.55 -15.42
CA SER A 62 5.16 -5.57 -16.73
C SER A 62 4.40 -6.89 -16.95
N GLU A 63 4.95 -8.00 -16.44
CA GLU A 63 4.34 -9.32 -16.46
C GLU A 63 4.68 -10.07 -15.17
N ILE A 64 3.67 -10.67 -14.54
CA ILE A 64 3.84 -11.46 -13.32
C ILE A 64 4.06 -12.92 -13.71
N ALA A 65 5.25 -13.44 -13.38
CA ALA A 65 5.57 -14.84 -13.65
C ALA A 65 4.65 -15.80 -12.89
N THR A 66 4.37 -16.97 -13.46
CA THR A 66 3.44 -17.98 -12.89
C THR A 66 3.75 -18.32 -11.44
N HIS A 67 5.02 -18.54 -11.10
CA HIS A 67 5.44 -18.85 -9.72
C HIS A 67 5.23 -17.69 -8.74
N GLN A 68 5.13 -16.44 -9.22
CA GLN A 68 4.94 -15.23 -8.40
C GLN A 68 3.45 -14.88 -8.19
N LYS A 69 2.55 -15.39 -9.06
CA LYS A 69 1.12 -15.06 -9.02
C LYS A 69 0.50 -15.27 -7.64
N LYS A 70 0.78 -16.43 -7.02
CA LYS A 70 0.26 -16.76 -5.68
C LYS A 70 0.69 -15.72 -4.63
N MET A 71 1.93 -15.23 -4.68
CA MET A 71 2.42 -14.18 -3.77
C MET A 71 1.74 -12.83 -4.03
N VAL A 72 1.60 -12.44 -5.30
CA VAL A 72 0.92 -11.20 -5.67
C VAL A 72 -0.53 -11.23 -5.20
N TYR A 73 -1.27 -12.30 -5.50
CA TYR A 73 -2.66 -12.42 -5.11
C TYR A 73 -2.84 -12.43 -3.60
N LEU A 74 -1.94 -13.09 -2.86
CA LEU A 74 -1.96 -13.08 -1.41
C LEU A 74 -1.70 -11.67 -0.86
N CYS A 75 -0.70 -10.95 -1.37
CA CYS A 75 -0.46 -9.55 -0.96
C CYS A 75 -1.69 -8.68 -1.20
N GLN A 76 -2.27 -8.76 -2.41
CA GLN A 76 -3.43 -7.97 -2.79
C GLN A 76 -4.66 -8.31 -1.93
N LEU A 77 -4.89 -9.59 -1.63
CA LEU A 77 -5.92 -10.06 -0.69
C LEU A 77 -5.73 -9.45 0.70
N LEU A 78 -4.55 -9.61 1.31
CA LEU A 78 -4.28 -9.16 2.67
C LEU A 78 -4.44 -7.64 2.79
N ILE A 79 -3.99 -6.89 1.79
CA ILE A 79 -4.15 -5.44 1.75
C ILE A 79 -5.64 -5.05 1.75
N ARG A 80 -6.46 -5.71 0.94
CA ARG A 80 -7.91 -5.44 0.84
C ARG A 80 -8.65 -5.84 2.10
N ILE A 81 -8.34 -7.01 2.65
CA ILE A 81 -8.89 -7.46 3.93
C ILE A 81 -8.48 -6.48 5.04
N ALA A 82 -7.23 -6.02 5.12
CA ALA A 82 -6.86 -5.04 6.15
C ALA A 82 -7.65 -3.71 6.06
N ASN A 83 -8.24 -3.38 4.89
CA ASN A 83 -9.07 -2.20 4.68
C ASN A 83 -10.56 -2.54 4.49
N GLY A 84 -10.99 -3.77 4.76
CA GLY A 84 -12.31 -4.26 4.36
C GLY A 84 -13.51 -3.50 4.93
N LYS A 85 -13.34 -2.86 6.09
CA LYS A 85 -14.39 -2.04 6.73
C LYS A 85 -14.44 -0.58 6.24
N LYS A 86 -13.47 -0.16 5.44
CA LYS A 86 -13.30 1.21 4.93
C LYS A 86 -13.86 1.30 3.52
N LEU A 87 -15.18 1.52 3.42
CA LEU A 87 -15.87 1.58 2.13
C LEU A 87 -15.43 2.77 1.25
N GLU A 88 -14.77 3.76 1.85
CA GLU A 88 -14.16 4.90 1.17
C GLU A 88 -12.87 4.55 0.41
N CYS A 89 -12.28 3.38 0.65
CA CYS A 89 -11.08 2.92 -0.05
C CYS A 89 -11.45 2.27 -1.38
N ASN A 90 -10.95 2.82 -2.48
CA ASN A 90 -11.11 2.26 -3.82
C ASN A 90 -9.82 1.56 -4.25
N PHE A 91 -9.92 0.29 -4.63
CA PHE A 91 -8.78 -0.51 -5.11
C PHE A 91 -8.87 -0.83 -6.60
N GLU A 92 -10.06 -0.73 -7.18
CA GLU A 92 -10.35 -1.06 -8.57
C GLU A 92 -10.70 0.22 -9.35
N GLU A 93 -10.64 0.13 -10.68
CA GLU A 93 -11.03 1.24 -11.57
C GLU A 93 -12.50 1.64 -11.38
N ASP A 94 -13.38 0.66 -11.15
CA ASP A 94 -14.77 0.93 -10.79
C ASP A 94 -14.87 1.25 -9.29
N PRO A 95 -15.16 2.52 -8.92
CA PRO A 95 -15.22 2.95 -7.52
C PRO A 95 -16.40 2.34 -6.75
N ARG A 96 -17.30 1.62 -7.43
CA ARG A 96 -18.41 0.92 -6.77
C ARG A 96 -17.98 -0.39 -6.13
N ILE A 97 -16.81 -0.91 -6.49
CA ILE A 97 -16.27 -2.17 -5.96
C ILE A 97 -15.61 -1.88 -4.61
N SER A 98 -16.23 -2.38 -3.55
CA SER A 98 -15.68 -2.27 -2.19
C SER A 98 -14.37 -3.05 -2.03
N PRO A 99 -13.55 -2.71 -1.01
CA PRO A 99 -12.35 -3.48 -0.70
C PRO A 99 -12.61 -4.99 -0.52
N LEU A 100 -13.74 -5.39 0.08
CA LEU A 100 -14.05 -6.81 0.29
C LEU A 100 -14.57 -7.50 -0.98
N GLU A 101 -15.29 -6.80 -1.87
CA GLU A 101 -15.63 -7.35 -3.20
C GLU A 101 -14.35 -7.62 -3.99
N SER A 102 -13.41 -6.67 -3.95
CA SER A 102 -12.11 -6.89 -4.57
C SER A 102 -11.30 -7.99 -3.84
N ALA A 103 -11.38 -8.09 -2.50
CA ALA A 103 -10.75 -9.20 -1.79
C ALA A 103 -11.28 -10.56 -2.27
N LEU A 104 -12.58 -10.66 -2.56
CA LEU A 104 -13.21 -11.88 -3.08
C LEU A 104 -12.68 -12.25 -4.48
N SER A 105 -12.41 -11.27 -5.35
CA SER A 105 -11.83 -11.54 -6.67
C SER A 105 -10.43 -12.12 -6.55
N TYR A 106 -9.56 -11.53 -5.70
CA TYR A 106 -8.23 -12.07 -5.43
C TYR A 106 -8.25 -13.40 -4.69
N TRP A 107 -9.23 -13.64 -3.81
CA TRP A 107 -9.44 -14.95 -3.21
C TRP A 107 -9.76 -16.02 -4.27
N THR A 108 -10.62 -15.68 -5.23
CA THR A 108 -10.95 -16.57 -6.36
C THR A 108 -9.73 -16.86 -7.23
N LEU A 109 -8.85 -15.89 -7.43
CA LEU A 109 -7.59 -16.08 -8.14
C LEU A 109 -6.64 -17.00 -7.37
N LEU A 110 -6.52 -16.84 -6.04
CA LEU A 110 -5.73 -17.73 -5.20
C LEU A 110 -6.22 -19.17 -5.26
N GLU A 111 -7.52 -19.39 -5.15
CA GLU A 111 -8.11 -20.74 -5.20
C GLU A 111 -7.82 -21.46 -6.52
N ARG A 112 -7.63 -20.73 -7.63
CA ARG A 112 -7.23 -21.31 -8.93
C ARG A 112 -5.77 -21.73 -8.98
N GLU A 113 -4.92 -21.10 -8.19
CA GLU A 113 -3.49 -21.45 -8.05
C GLU A 113 -3.28 -22.56 -7.00
N GLU A 114 -4.32 -22.95 -6.25
CA GLU A 114 -4.22 -23.99 -5.23
C GLU A 114 -4.28 -25.40 -5.83
N SER A 115 -3.41 -26.27 -5.32
CA SER A 115 -3.41 -27.69 -5.70
C SER A 115 -4.50 -28.48 -4.98
N LYS A 116 -4.97 -28.01 -3.81
CA LYS A 116 -5.95 -28.68 -2.96
C LYS A 116 -6.94 -27.69 -2.39
N PHE A 117 -8.21 -27.91 -2.70
CA PHE A 117 -9.31 -27.17 -2.12
C PHE A 117 -9.84 -27.91 -0.88
N ASP A 118 -9.81 -27.26 0.28
CA ASP A 118 -10.28 -27.81 1.54
C ASP A 118 -11.35 -26.90 2.19
N LYS A 119 -11.86 -27.35 3.34
CA LYS A 119 -12.86 -26.61 4.11
C LYS A 119 -12.42 -25.20 4.50
N LEU A 120 -11.11 -24.96 4.71
CA LEU A 120 -10.62 -23.61 5.05
C LEU A 120 -10.87 -22.65 3.89
N HIS A 121 -10.74 -23.12 2.64
CA HIS A 121 -10.96 -22.26 1.48
C HIS A 121 -12.42 -21.87 1.31
N GLU A 122 -13.32 -22.84 1.47
CA GLU A 122 -14.76 -22.61 1.46
C GLU A 122 -15.19 -21.68 2.62
N ASP A 123 -14.67 -21.92 3.83
CA ASP A 123 -14.93 -21.08 5.00
C ASP A 123 -14.52 -19.63 4.74
N ILE A 124 -13.31 -19.39 4.21
CA ILE A 124 -12.81 -18.04 3.92
C ILE A 124 -13.66 -17.37 2.84
N ARG A 125 -13.93 -18.05 1.71
CA ARG A 125 -14.78 -17.50 0.64
C ARG A 125 -16.13 -17.06 1.18
N ARG A 126 -16.79 -17.94 1.93
CA ARG A 126 -18.10 -17.68 2.53
C ARG A 126 -18.06 -16.54 3.55
N LEU A 127 -17.01 -16.47 4.36
CA LEU A 127 -16.82 -15.37 5.31
C LEU A 127 -16.61 -14.03 4.61
N ILE A 128 -15.80 -13.98 3.54
CA ILE A 128 -15.65 -12.77 2.72
C ILE A 128 -17.02 -12.36 2.17
N GLN A 129 -17.76 -13.29 1.55
CA GLN A 129 -19.08 -13.00 0.98
C GLN A 129 -20.07 -12.45 2.02
N ILE A 130 -20.15 -13.05 3.20
CA ILE A 130 -21.02 -12.57 4.28
C ILE A 130 -20.56 -11.18 4.75
N GLN A 131 -19.25 -11.00 4.93
CA GLN A 131 -18.69 -9.75 5.46
C GLN A 131 -18.80 -8.58 4.48
N VAL A 132 -18.78 -8.81 3.17
CA VAL A 132 -19.12 -7.78 2.19
C VAL A 132 -20.48 -7.17 2.54
N VAL A 133 -21.53 -7.99 2.65
CA VAL A 133 -22.88 -7.50 2.99
C VAL A 133 -22.93 -6.92 4.40
N ALA A 134 -22.30 -7.58 5.38
CA ALA A 134 -22.30 -7.15 6.78
C ALA A 134 -21.78 -5.72 6.95
N VAL A 135 -20.67 -5.37 6.29
CA VAL A 135 -20.07 -4.03 6.38
C VAL A 135 -21.02 -2.95 5.85
N TYR A 136 -21.70 -3.19 4.72
CA TYR A 136 -22.71 -2.24 4.22
C TYR A 136 -23.92 -2.13 5.16
N MET A 137 -24.36 -3.24 5.75
CA MET A 137 -25.46 -3.26 6.72
C MET A 137 -25.11 -2.46 7.99
N GLU A 138 -23.91 -2.63 8.54
CA GLU A 138 -23.39 -1.86 9.70
C GLU A 138 -23.34 -0.35 9.42
N LYS A 139 -23.01 0.03 8.18
CA LYS A 139 -22.98 1.43 7.72
C LYS A 139 -24.36 1.99 7.34
N ARG A 140 -25.43 1.17 7.42
CA ARG A 140 -26.81 1.51 7.03
C ARG A 140 -26.98 1.81 5.53
N TYR A 141 -26.07 1.31 4.70
CA TYR A 141 -26.11 1.44 3.24
C TYR A 141 -26.88 0.27 2.63
N PHE A 142 -28.18 0.20 2.92
CA PHE A 142 -29.01 -0.96 2.59
C PHE A 142 -29.25 -1.14 1.08
N LYS A 143 -29.31 -0.03 0.33
CA LYS A 143 -29.52 -0.07 -1.11
C LYS A 143 -28.28 -0.61 -1.81
N GLU A 144 -27.13 -0.09 -1.42
CA GLU A 144 -25.81 -0.49 -1.87
C GLU A 144 -25.54 -1.94 -1.49
N ALA A 145 -25.93 -2.37 -0.29
CA ALA A 145 -25.85 -3.79 0.12
C ALA A 145 -26.60 -4.71 -0.86
N ALA A 146 -27.78 -4.30 -1.33
CA ALA A 146 -28.55 -5.07 -2.30
C ALA A 146 -27.87 -5.09 -3.68
N GLU A 147 -27.33 -3.95 -4.14
CA GLU A 147 -26.59 -3.86 -5.39
C GLU A 147 -25.33 -4.74 -5.36
N VAL A 148 -24.58 -4.70 -4.27
CA VAL A 148 -23.38 -5.52 -4.03
C VAL A 148 -23.74 -7.01 -4.02
N LEU A 149 -24.85 -7.38 -3.36
CA LEU A 149 -25.31 -8.77 -3.34
C LEU A 149 -25.58 -9.29 -4.77
N GLU A 150 -26.23 -8.48 -5.61
CA GLU A 150 -26.51 -8.87 -6.98
C GLU A 150 -25.22 -9.01 -7.81
N ARG A 151 -24.23 -8.12 -7.62
CA ARG A 151 -22.92 -8.21 -8.30
C ARG A 151 -22.11 -9.44 -7.89
N MET A 152 -22.15 -9.82 -6.62
CA MET A 152 -21.36 -10.94 -6.11
C MET A 152 -21.87 -12.32 -6.57
N PHE A 153 -23.15 -12.43 -6.89
CA PHE A 153 -23.83 -13.70 -7.16
C PHE A 153 -24.50 -13.74 -8.54
N THR A 154 -23.90 -13.10 -9.55
CA THR A 154 -24.52 -12.90 -10.87
C THR A 154 -24.96 -14.21 -11.54
N ASP A 155 -24.23 -15.34 -11.39
CA ASP A 155 -24.53 -16.58 -12.14
C ASP A 155 -24.29 -17.91 -11.37
N SER A 156 -24.13 -17.87 -10.04
CA SER A 156 -23.76 -19.07 -9.24
C SER A 156 -24.98 -19.77 -8.64
N GLU A 157 -25.42 -20.89 -9.23
CA GLU A 157 -26.48 -21.74 -8.66
C GLU A 157 -26.07 -22.38 -7.31
N SER A 158 -24.77 -22.62 -7.09
CA SER A 158 -24.26 -23.18 -5.83
C SER A 158 -24.41 -22.24 -4.64
N ASP A 159 -24.38 -20.93 -4.89
CA ASP A 159 -24.46 -19.92 -3.83
C ASP A 159 -25.89 -19.42 -3.55
N LYS A 160 -26.87 -19.94 -4.28
CA LYS A 160 -28.28 -19.58 -4.17
C LYS A 160 -28.82 -19.61 -2.73
N PRO A 161 -28.51 -20.61 -1.88
CA PRO A 161 -28.98 -20.63 -0.49
C PRO A 161 -28.43 -19.46 0.34
N LEU A 162 -27.15 -19.09 0.13
CA LEU A 162 -26.52 -17.99 0.84
C LEU A 162 -27.08 -16.64 0.35
N ARG A 163 -27.21 -16.47 -0.97
CA ARG A 163 -27.81 -15.27 -1.59
C ARG A 163 -29.21 -14.99 -1.04
N VAL A 164 -30.08 -15.98 -0.98
CA VAL A 164 -31.46 -15.84 -0.45
C VAL A 164 -31.45 -15.42 1.03
N LYS A 165 -30.57 -16.02 1.84
CA LYS A 165 -30.42 -15.64 3.25
C LYS A 165 -29.95 -14.19 3.41
N LEU A 166 -28.92 -13.79 2.66
CA LEU A 166 -28.40 -12.42 2.71
C LEU A 166 -29.42 -11.40 2.20
N ALA A 167 -30.15 -11.70 1.12
CA ALA A 167 -31.25 -10.85 0.64
C ALA A 167 -32.34 -10.66 1.71
N THR A 168 -32.65 -11.69 2.48
CA THR A 168 -33.62 -11.62 3.58
C THR A 168 -33.12 -10.72 4.70
N ILE A 169 -31.83 -10.81 5.04
CA ILE A 169 -31.16 -9.94 6.02
C ILE A 169 -31.14 -8.48 5.57
N ILE A 170 -30.86 -8.21 4.29
CA ILE A 170 -30.88 -6.83 3.77
C ILE A 170 -32.30 -6.25 3.84
N LYS A 171 -33.33 -7.05 3.53
CA LYS A 171 -34.73 -6.64 3.62
C LYS A 171 -35.18 -6.33 5.04
N SER A 172 -34.69 -7.06 6.05
CA SER A 172 -35.03 -6.78 7.45
C SER A 172 -34.37 -5.50 7.98
N LYS A 173 -33.32 -4.99 7.30
CA LYS A 173 -32.57 -3.76 7.68
C LYS A 173 -31.98 -3.80 9.09
N ASP A 174 -31.81 -5.00 9.65
CA ASP A 174 -31.23 -5.22 10.97
C ASP A 174 -29.81 -5.77 10.82
N PRO A 175 -28.76 -5.01 11.22
CA PRO A 175 -27.38 -5.47 11.13
C PRO A 175 -26.99 -6.43 12.27
N TYR A 176 -27.80 -6.59 13.32
CA TYR A 176 -27.44 -7.37 14.53
C TYR A 176 -28.03 -8.79 14.55
N ILE A 177 -28.37 -9.32 13.38
CA ILE A 177 -28.93 -10.67 13.24
C ILE A 177 -27.88 -11.73 13.62
N PRO A 178 -28.28 -12.85 14.26
CA PRO A 178 -27.36 -13.90 14.73
C PRO A 178 -26.38 -14.42 13.66
N LEU A 179 -26.77 -14.42 12.38
CA LEU A 179 -25.87 -14.80 11.29
C LEU A 179 -24.68 -13.83 11.17
N LEU A 180 -24.91 -12.52 11.18
CA LEU A 180 -23.83 -11.53 11.05
C LEU A 180 -22.94 -11.49 12.30
N GLN A 181 -23.52 -11.79 13.47
CA GLN A 181 -22.78 -11.91 14.72
C GLN A 181 -21.89 -13.18 14.78
N SER A 182 -22.41 -14.32 14.30
CA SER A 182 -21.66 -15.59 14.29
C SER A 182 -20.57 -15.61 13.23
N PHE A 183 -20.82 -15.03 12.05
CA PHE A 183 -19.85 -14.91 10.96
C PHE A 183 -19.17 -13.54 10.97
N ASN A 184 -18.61 -13.11 12.11
CA ASN A 184 -18.04 -11.77 12.27
C ASN A 184 -16.68 -11.59 11.59
N TYR A 185 -16.24 -10.33 11.53
CA TYR A 185 -14.99 -9.94 10.88
C TYR A 185 -13.74 -10.56 11.53
N ASP A 186 -13.74 -10.74 12.86
CA ASP A 186 -12.59 -11.32 13.57
C ASP A 186 -12.41 -12.80 13.22
N LEU A 187 -13.53 -13.51 13.00
CA LEU A 187 -13.51 -14.88 12.48
C LEU A 187 -12.92 -14.93 11.06
N LEU A 188 -13.30 -13.99 10.19
CA LEU A 188 -12.68 -13.86 8.85
C LEU A 188 -11.17 -13.67 8.97
N ILE A 189 -10.71 -12.70 9.80
CA ILE A 189 -9.29 -12.44 10.01
C ILE A 189 -8.58 -13.69 10.54
N SER A 190 -9.15 -14.39 11.53
CA SER A 190 -8.59 -15.61 12.10
C SER A 190 -8.40 -16.71 11.05
N LYS A 191 -9.41 -16.96 10.21
CA LYS A 191 -9.32 -17.97 9.14
C LYS A 191 -8.28 -17.60 8.08
N VAL A 192 -8.22 -16.32 7.70
CA VAL A 192 -7.21 -15.82 6.76
C VAL A 192 -5.80 -15.96 7.35
N LYS A 193 -5.61 -15.71 8.66
CA LYS A 193 -4.33 -15.96 9.34
C LYS A 193 -3.93 -17.43 9.27
N SER A 194 -4.87 -18.36 9.51
CA SER A 194 -4.58 -19.80 9.38
C SER A 194 -4.15 -20.18 7.96
N TYR A 195 -4.74 -19.55 6.93
CA TYR A 195 -4.30 -19.75 5.55
C TYR A 195 -2.91 -19.17 5.30
N VAL A 196 -2.63 -17.96 5.78
CA VAL A 196 -1.31 -17.31 5.67
C VAL A 196 -0.22 -18.13 6.36
N GLU A 197 -0.47 -18.64 7.55
CA GLU A 197 0.49 -19.48 8.28
C GLU A 197 0.81 -20.76 7.50
N ARG A 198 -0.20 -21.38 6.88
CA ARG A 198 0.00 -22.52 5.99
C ARG A 198 0.85 -22.15 4.77
N PHE A 199 0.50 -21.05 4.10
CA PHE A 199 1.24 -20.53 2.95
C PHE A 199 2.71 -20.27 3.29
N MET A 200 2.99 -19.64 4.44
CA MET A 200 4.34 -19.33 4.88
C MET A 200 5.13 -20.61 5.15
N LYS A 201 4.51 -21.63 5.76
CA LYS A 201 5.15 -22.93 6.03
C LYS A 201 5.46 -23.71 4.75
N GLU A 202 4.59 -23.66 3.76
CA GLU A 202 4.82 -24.31 2.46
C GLU A 202 5.96 -23.65 1.69
N ASN A 203 6.11 -22.33 1.81
CA ASN A 203 7.12 -21.57 1.09
C ASN A 203 8.43 -21.37 1.86
N GLU A 204 8.50 -21.77 3.14
CA GLU A 204 9.65 -21.56 4.02
C GLU A 204 10.99 -22.03 3.40
N LYS A 205 10.95 -23.10 2.59
CA LYS A 205 12.13 -23.68 1.92
C LYS A 205 12.47 -23.05 0.57
N ASN A 206 11.55 -22.31 -0.02
CA ASN A 206 11.73 -21.68 -1.34
C ASN A 206 12.24 -20.24 -1.21
N PHE A 207 12.26 -19.71 0.02
CA PHE A 207 12.46 -18.31 0.25
C PHE A 207 13.92 -17.89 0.09
N PHE A 208 14.16 -16.83 -0.70
CA PHE A 208 15.43 -16.11 -0.71
C PHE A 208 15.85 -15.63 0.70
N LEU A 209 14.90 -15.51 1.64
CA LEU A 209 15.22 -15.31 3.06
C LEU A 209 16.20 -16.35 3.59
N GLN A 210 16.20 -17.59 3.10
CA GLN A 210 17.17 -18.59 3.52
C GLN A 210 18.59 -18.21 3.12
N ALA A 211 18.82 -17.76 1.89
CA ALA A 211 20.14 -17.27 1.47
C ALA A 211 20.57 -16.03 2.29
N ALA A 212 19.63 -15.14 2.61
CA ALA A 212 19.90 -14.00 3.48
C ALA A 212 20.18 -14.44 4.94
N MET A 213 19.47 -15.46 5.45
CA MET A 213 19.67 -16.04 6.78
C MET A 213 21.01 -16.76 6.88
N GLU A 214 21.37 -17.59 5.89
CA GLU A 214 22.67 -18.26 5.78
C GLU A 214 23.81 -17.24 5.73
N GLN A 215 23.61 -16.09 5.08
CA GLN A 215 24.59 -15.01 5.06
C GLN A 215 24.73 -14.30 6.43
N VAL A 216 23.65 -14.20 7.21
CA VAL A 216 23.68 -13.65 8.58
C VAL A 216 24.30 -14.64 9.55
N GLU A 217 23.99 -15.92 9.42
CA GLU A 217 24.54 -17.01 10.24
C GLU A 217 26.03 -17.21 9.97
N SER A 218 26.46 -17.19 8.71
CA SER A 218 27.88 -17.32 8.32
C SER A 218 28.75 -16.12 8.73
N LYS A 219 28.15 -14.92 8.86
CA LYS A 219 28.84 -13.73 9.38
C LYS A 219 28.84 -13.67 10.91
N GLY A 220 28.05 -14.51 11.59
CA GLY A 220 27.84 -14.48 13.04
C GLY A 220 26.88 -13.36 13.45
N LEU A 221 25.84 -13.71 14.22
CA LEU A 221 24.82 -12.76 14.71
C LEU A 221 25.45 -11.55 15.41
N GLU A 222 26.50 -11.78 16.20
CA GLU A 222 27.22 -10.74 16.91
C GLU A 222 27.95 -9.77 15.98
N ALA A 223 28.53 -10.21 14.85
CA ALA A 223 29.22 -9.31 13.93
C ALA A 223 28.24 -8.46 13.08
N VAL A 224 27.07 -9.02 12.73
CA VAL A 224 26.01 -8.28 12.02
C VAL A 224 25.35 -7.25 12.94
N VAL A 225 25.13 -7.60 14.21
CA VAL A 225 24.63 -6.66 15.23
C VAL A 225 25.71 -5.62 15.59
N LEU A 226 26.99 -6.01 15.71
CA LEU A 226 28.10 -5.09 15.98
C LEU A 226 28.39 -4.14 14.81
N GLN A 227 28.26 -4.56 13.55
CA GLN A 227 28.36 -3.64 12.40
C GLN A 227 27.21 -2.62 12.38
N ASN A 228 26.01 -3.03 12.79
CA ASN A 228 24.87 -2.11 12.92
C ASN A 228 24.98 -1.19 14.15
N ILE A 229 25.64 -1.63 15.23
CA ILE A 229 25.89 -0.81 16.42
C ILE A 229 27.10 0.12 16.24
N THR A 230 28.16 -0.30 15.55
CA THR A 230 29.37 0.53 15.35
C THR A 230 29.18 1.68 14.36
N VAL A 231 28.15 1.64 13.51
CA VAL A 231 27.72 2.80 12.71
C VAL A 231 26.85 3.77 13.52
N ASN A 232 26.41 3.39 14.72
CA ASN A 232 25.53 4.17 15.60
C ASN A 232 26.23 4.69 16.87
N ALA A 233 27.54 4.95 16.83
CA ALA A 233 28.25 5.65 17.91
C ALA A 233 28.39 7.15 17.61
N SER A 234 27.26 7.85 17.59
CA SER A 234 27.16 9.24 18.04
C SER A 234 25.72 9.46 18.47
N GLU A 235 25.49 9.30 19.78
CA GLU A 235 24.20 9.54 20.41
C GLU A 235 23.85 11.03 20.32
N GLU A 236 22.93 11.37 19.42
CA GLU A 236 21.88 12.35 19.71
C GLU A 236 20.55 11.76 19.23
N GLU A 237 19.62 11.62 20.17
CA GLU A 237 18.28 11.07 19.97
C GLU A 237 17.48 11.89 18.94
N GLU A 238 17.32 11.38 17.73
CA GLU A 238 16.20 11.75 16.87
C GLU A 238 15.75 10.56 16.01
N ASN A 239 14.45 10.24 16.11
CA ASN A 239 13.72 9.14 15.49
C ASN A 239 14.32 8.61 14.17
N ASP A 240 14.76 7.36 14.20
CA ASP A 240 15.50 6.72 13.12
C ASP A 240 14.59 6.13 12.01
N TRP A 241 13.93 7.01 11.27
CA TRP A 241 13.30 6.67 9.97
C TRP A 241 14.34 6.61 8.85
N GLU A 242 15.52 7.21 9.04
CA GLU A 242 16.61 7.28 8.06
C GLU A 242 17.41 5.97 7.95
N THR A 243 17.60 5.17 9.01
CA THR A 243 18.36 3.90 8.91
C THR A 243 17.51 2.78 8.32
N THR A 244 16.20 2.78 8.57
CA THR A 244 15.26 1.87 7.88
C THR A 244 15.13 2.27 6.41
N GLN A 245 15.08 3.57 6.11
CA GLN A 245 15.17 4.06 4.73
C GLN A 245 16.50 3.68 4.09
N ARG A 246 17.65 3.78 4.77
CA ARG A 246 18.96 3.34 4.26
C ARG A 246 19.03 1.85 3.95
N TYR A 247 18.35 0.99 4.70
CA TYR A 247 18.35 -0.46 4.43
C TYR A 247 17.51 -0.81 3.20
N VAL A 248 16.34 -0.19 3.05
CA VAL A 248 15.52 -0.33 1.85
C VAL A 248 16.19 0.36 0.66
N PHE A 249 16.85 1.50 0.88
CA PHE A 249 17.65 2.22 -0.11
C PHE A 249 18.87 1.40 -0.53
N SER A 250 19.53 0.68 0.38
CA SER A 250 20.61 -0.26 0.11
C SER A 250 20.17 -1.43 -0.78
N ILE A 251 18.96 -1.95 -0.59
CA ILE A 251 18.35 -2.94 -1.50
C ILE A 251 17.94 -2.27 -2.83
N LEU A 252 17.49 -1.02 -2.79
CA LEU A 252 17.17 -0.19 -3.96
C LEU A 252 18.41 0.39 -4.65
N VAL A 253 19.66 0.16 -4.22
CA VAL A 253 20.87 0.76 -4.83
C VAL A 253 21.22 0.15 -6.20
N LEU A 254 20.40 -0.77 -6.73
CA LEU A 254 20.30 -0.97 -8.19
C LEU A 254 19.62 0.22 -8.92
N ARG A 255 19.23 1.27 -8.20
CA ARG A 255 18.75 2.58 -8.71
C ARG A 255 19.90 3.53 -9.05
N GLY A 256 21.02 3.00 -9.51
CA GLY A 256 22.07 3.79 -10.16
C GLY A 256 21.65 4.43 -11.48
N SER A 257 20.44 4.15 -12.00
CA SER A 257 20.03 4.58 -13.35
C SER A 257 18.72 5.36 -13.50
N LEU A 258 18.00 5.74 -12.43
CA LEU A 258 16.79 6.56 -12.59
C LEU A 258 16.93 7.93 -11.91
N ASN A 259 17.68 8.78 -12.61
CA ASN A 259 17.65 10.26 -12.55
C ASN A 259 16.28 10.85 -12.96
N SER A 260 15.18 10.23 -12.57
CA SER A 260 13.82 10.72 -12.84
C SER A 260 12.92 10.33 -11.67
N LEU A 261 12.04 11.25 -11.29
CA LEU A 261 11.22 11.25 -10.07
C LEU A 261 11.91 11.82 -8.82
N GLN A 262 12.44 13.04 -9.00
CA GLN A 262 11.98 14.14 -8.14
C GLN A 262 10.49 14.36 -8.49
N ASN A 263 9.63 14.45 -7.47
CA ASN A 263 8.17 14.58 -7.52
C ASN A 263 7.40 13.25 -7.59
N VAL A 264 6.83 12.81 -6.47
CA VAL A 264 5.44 13.08 -6.05
C VAL A 264 5.24 12.25 -4.77
N GLU A 265 5.22 12.91 -3.60
CA GLU A 265 4.63 12.35 -2.39
C GLU A 265 3.20 12.87 -2.25
N GLU A 266 2.33 11.93 -1.89
CA GLU A 266 0.89 12.03 -1.73
C GLU A 266 0.46 13.10 -0.71
N VAL A 267 -0.70 13.70 -0.98
CA VAL A 267 -1.57 14.32 0.02
C VAL A 267 -2.68 13.32 0.35
N VAL A 268 -3.09 13.31 1.64
CA VAL A 268 -4.42 13.03 2.26
C VAL A 268 -4.17 12.19 3.54
N ASP A 269 -4.50 12.59 4.78
CA ASP A 269 -5.51 13.56 5.25
C ASP A 269 -5.33 14.01 6.73
N SER A 270 -6.00 15.12 7.03
CA SER A 270 -6.73 15.54 8.25
C SER A 270 -6.15 15.47 9.69
N GLN A 271 -5.89 16.70 10.18
CA GLN A 271 -6.39 17.31 11.43
C GLN A 271 -5.85 16.91 12.83
N THR A 272 -5.18 17.91 13.40
CA THR A 272 -5.04 18.30 14.82
C THR A 272 -3.96 17.63 15.68
N SER A 273 -2.76 18.21 15.65
CA SER A 273 -2.09 18.80 16.84
C SER A 273 -0.65 19.21 16.49
N GLY A 274 -0.27 20.45 16.83
CA GLY A 274 1.08 20.99 16.67
C GLY A 274 1.31 21.78 15.38
N ARG A 275 1.29 23.13 15.47
CA ARG A 275 1.65 24.07 14.39
C ARG A 275 3.12 23.86 13.98
N ARG A 276 3.40 23.02 12.97
CA ARG A 276 4.68 23.06 12.25
C ARG A 276 4.68 24.28 11.33
N ARG A 277 5.65 25.18 11.51
CA ARG A 277 5.79 26.41 10.70
C ARG A 277 6.18 26.01 9.27
N GLN A 278 5.29 26.18 8.30
CA GLN A 278 5.61 25.91 6.89
C GLN A 278 6.60 26.95 6.33
N PRO A 279 7.81 26.55 5.91
CA PRO A 279 8.80 27.44 5.29
C PRO A 279 8.28 28.04 3.99
N TRP A 280 8.73 29.25 3.64
CA TRP A 280 8.38 29.90 2.38
C TRP A 280 9.27 29.41 1.25
N THR A 281 8.67 29.07 0.11
CA THR A 281 9.43 28.63 -1.07
C THR A 281 9.92 29.81 -1.90
N LEU A 282 10.96 29.59 -2.70
CA LEU A 282 11.50 30.60 -3.60
C LEU A 282 10.48 31.04 -4.66
N GLU A 283 9.60 30.13 -5.09
CA GLU A 283 8.52 30.43 -6.03
C GLU A 283 7.43 31.30 -5.42
N GLU A 284 7.03 31.01 -4.17
CA GLU A 284 6.12 31.87 -3.42
C GLU A 284 6.74 33.27 -3.25
N ASP A 285 8.02 33.37 -2.90
CA ASP A 285 8.68 34.68 -2.78
C ASP A 285 8.76 35.43 -4.13
N LYS A 286 8.99 34.72 -5.24
CA LYS A 286 8.95 35.30 -6.59
C LYS A 286 7.56 35.80 -6.97
N LYS A 287 6.51 34.99 -6.71
CA LYS A 287 5.10 35.35 -6.93
C LYS A 287 4.68 36.52 -6.05
N LEU A 288 5.15 36.58 -4.80
CA LEU A 288 4.88 37.69 -3.89
C LEU A 288 5.57 38.97 -4.39
N LYS A 289 6.83 38.89 -4.80
CA LYS A 289 7.57 40.02 -5.39
C LYS A 289 6.97 40.51 -6.71
N SER A 290 6.44 39.62 -7.56
CA SER A 290 5.75 40.03 -8.80
C SER A 290 4.37 40.61 -8.50
N GLY A 291 3.62 40.01 -7.58
CA GLY A 291 2.32 40.49 -7.12
C GLY A 291 2.40 41.87 -6.48
N VAL A 292 3.38 42.12 -5.61
CA VAL A 292 3.62 43.45 -5.04
C VAL A 292 4.03 44.46 -6.11
N ARG A 293 4.85 44.07 -7.09
CA ARG A 293 5.18 44.95 -8.24
C ARG A 293 3.95 45.31 -9.08
N LYS A 294 3.01 44.37 -9.25
CA LYS A 294 1.82 44.54 -10.10
C LYS A 294 0.66 45.25 -9.39
N PHE A 295 0.45 44.99 -8.10
CA PHE A 295 -0.71 45.48 -7.35
C PHE A 295 -0.35 46.48 -6.24
N GLY A 296 0.93 46.70 -5.94
CA GLY A 296 1.38 47.59 -4.86
C GLY A 296 1.41 46.93 -3.47
N VAL A 297 2.24 47.47 -2.59
CA VAL A 297 2.37 47.03 -1.19
C VAL A 297 1.08 47.31 -0.44
N GLY A 298 0.55 46.33 0.30
CA GLY A 298 -0.70 46.49 1.08
C GLY A 298 -1.90 45.76 0.48
N ASN A 299 -1.88 45.47 -0.83
CA ASN A 299 -2.99 44.82 -1.55
C ASN A 299 -2.93 43.28 -1.46
N TRP A 300 -2.71 42.75 -0.25
CA TRP A 300 -2.41 41.33 0.00
C TRP A 300 -3.53 40.38 -0.40
N ALA A 301 -4.80 40.77 -0.20
CA ALA A 301 -5.94 39.96 -0.62
C ALA A 301 -6.00 39.82 -2.15
N LYS A 302 -5.72 40.90 -2.87
CA LYS A 302 -5.69 40.89 -4.34
C LYS A 302 -4.49 40.11 -4.88
N ILE A 303 -3.34 40.23 -4.22
CA ILE A 303 -2.14 39.45 -4.54
C ILE A 303 -2.39 37.96 -4.30
N LEU A 304 -3.04 37.60 -3.18
CA LEU A 304 -3.39 36.23 -2.84
C LEU A 304 -4.35 35.60 -3.86
N VAL A 305 -5.33 36.36 -4.36
CA VAL A 305 -6.26 35.85 -5.40
C VAL A 305 -5.56 35.67 -6.74
N HIS A 306 -4.60 36.54 -7.09
CA HIS A 306 -3.93 36.49 -8.39
C HIS A 306 -2.70 35.56 -8.39
N GLY A 307 -2.16 35.20 -7.24
CA GLY A 307 -1.03 34.28 -7.12
C GLY A 307 -1.45 32.99 -6.44
N ASP A 308 -1.13 31.85 -7.04
CA ASP A 308 -1.30 30.58 -6.36
C ASP A 308 -0.22 30.44 -5.28
N PHE A 309 -0.63 30.68 -4.03
CA PHE A 309 0.21 30.63 -2.83
C PHE A 309 -0.22 29.48 -1.91
N ASN A 310 -0.47 28.26 -2.41
CA ASN A 310 -0.51 27.03 -1.60
C ASN A 310 -1.06 27.17 -0.16
N ASN A 311 -2.33 27.58 -0.03
CA ASN A 311 -3.02 27.76 1.25
C ASN A 311 -2.47 28.85 2.21
N ARG A 312 -1.67 29.80 1.72
CA ARG A 312 -1.24 30.98 2.49
C ARG A 312 -2.39 31.97 2.64
N THR A 313 -2.34 32.77 3.69
CA THR A 313 -3.31 33.85 3.94
C THR A 313 -2.71 35.22 3.66
N SER A 314 -3.57 36.21 3.42
CA SER A 314 -3.17 37.60 3.17
C SER A 314 -2.28 38.18 4.28
N VAL A 315 -2.49 37.74 5.52
CA VAL A 315 -1.67 38.10 6.69
C VAL A 315 -0.27 37.48 6.59
N MET A 316 -0.16 36.22 6.16
CA MET A 316 1.13 35.56 5.98
C MET A 316 1.95 36.22 4.87
N LEU A 317 1.33 36.63 3.76
CA LEU A 317 1.98 37.38 2.68
C LEU A 317 2.53 38.72 3.19
N LYS A 318 1.75 39.44 4.00
CA LYS A 318 2.18 40.69 4.62
C LYS A 318 3.41 40.49 5.52
N ASP A 319 3.40 39.47 6.37
CA ASP A 319 4.51 39.20 7.29
C ASP A 319 5.75 38.69 6.56
N ARG A 320 5.59 37.88 5.52
CA ARG A 320 6.72 37.48 4.66
C ARG A 320 7.32 38.67 3.91
N TRP A 321 6.49 39.57 3.40
CA TRP A 321 6.96 40.76 2.71
C TRP A 321 7.83 41.64 3.62
N ARG A 322 7.48 41.75 4.91
CA ARG A 322 8.31 42.46 5.91
C ARG A 322 9.69 41.85 6.07
N THR A 323 9.80 40.52 6.03
CA THR A 323 11.09 39.82 6.08
C THR A 323 11.88 40.02 4.79
N LEU A 324 11.22 39.88 3.62
CA LEU A 324 11.87 40.07 2.32
C LEU A 324 12.33 41.51 2.07
N SER A 325 11.63 42.51 2.61
CA SER A 325 11.99 43.93 2.46
C SER A 325 13.17 44.35 3.33
N LYS A 326 13.55 43.53 4.32
CA LYS A 326 14.70 43.77 5.20
C LYS A 326 15.99 43.13 4.67
N ILE A 327 15.86 42.11 3.82
CA ILE A 327 16.98 41.50 3.12
C ILE A 327 17.21 42.37 1.88
N LYS A 328 18.05 43.40 2.04
CA LYS A 328 18.41 44.35 0.98
C LYS A 328 19.56 43.84 0.14
#